data_AF-A0AAQ0F8B9-F1
#
_entry.id   AF-A0AAQ0F8B9-F1
#
_cell.length_a   1.000
_cell.length_b   1.000
_cell.length_c   1.000
_cell.angle_alpha   90.00
_cell.angle_beta   90.00
_cell.angle_gamma   90.00
#
_symmetry.space_group_name_H-M   'P 1'
#
loop_
_entity.id
_entity.type
_entity.pdbx_description
1 polymer ?
#
loop_
_entity_poly.entity_id
_entity_poly.type
_entity_poly.pdbx_seq_one_letter_code
_entity_poly.pdbx_strand_id
1 'polypeptide(L)'
;MNNNHHRAARAGRIALLGAIVCMAMSTAAVHAQQAAAPAASDVDRSTKEWLSMQRDNRAAAPVQPMLGDVASLVYQRYLDSFKNKIPQSMSTLGSSSGGMSGSGQSAQ
;
A
#
# COMPACT_ATOMS: atom_id res chain seq x y z
N MET A 1 8.30 -77.38 25.04
CA MET A 1 8.20 -76.56 23.81
C MET A 1 6.86 -75.78 23.84
N ASN A 2 6.79 -74.57 24.42
CA ASN A 2 5.53 -73.78 24.53
C ASN A 2 5.75 -72.26 24.77
N ASN A 3 6.73 -71.61 24.11
CA ASN A 3 6.97 -70.16 24.34
C ASN A 3 6.63 -69.27 23.13
N ASN A 4 6.25 -69.83 21.99
CA ASN A 4 6.08 -69.06 20.75
C ASN A 4 4.67 -68.46 20.59
N HIS A 5 3.62 -69.14 21.07
CA HIS A 5 2.23 -68.68 20.94
C HIS A 5 1.93 -67.43 21.78
N HIS A 6 2.55 -67.29 22.96
CA HIS A 6 2.36 -66.13 23.83
C HIS A 6 3.02 -64.85 23.31
N ARG A 7 4.04 -64.97 22.45
CA ARG A 7 4.78 -63.83 21.89
C ARG A 7 4.00 -63.20 20.73
N ALA A 8 3.40 -64.03 19.87
CA ALA A 8 2.54 -63.59 18.78
C ALA A 8 1.28 -62.86 19.29
N ALA A 9 0.65 -63.38 20.35
CA ALA A 9 -0.54 -62.77 20.93
C ALA A 9 -0.27 -61.39 21.59
N ARG A 10 0.93 -61.19 22.16
CA ARG A 10 1.34 -59.90 22.77
C ARG A 10 1.68 -58.85 21.71
N ALA A 11 2.31 -59.26 20.60
CA ALA A 11 2.65 -58.36 19.49
C ALA A 11 1.40 -57.79 18.79
N GLY A 12 0.36 -58.61 18.58
CA GLY A 12 -0.90 -58.14 17.96
C GLY A 12 -1.66 -57.11 18.80
N ARG A 13 -1.60 -57.22 20.14
CA ARG A 13 -2.26 -56.28 21.06
C ARG A 13 -1.57 -54.91 21.11
N ILE A 14 -0.24 -54.87 20.99
CA ILE A 14 0.54 -53.63 20.97
C ILE A 14 0.30 -52.89 19.64
N ALA A 15 0.23 -53.60 18.52
CA ALA A 15 -0.06 -53.00 17.22
C ALA A 15 -1.47 -52.38 17.15
N LEU A 16 -2.47 -53.00 17.79
CA LEU A 16 -3.85 -52.51 17.80
C LEU A 16 -4.03 -51.24 18.65
N LEU A 17 -3.26 -51.09 19.74
CA LEU A 17 -3.28 -49.88 20.57
C LEU A 17 -2.57 -48.69 19.90
N GLY A 18 -1.51 -48.93 19.12
CA GLY A 18 -0.81 -47.88 18.39
C GLY A 18 -1.66 -47.19 17.32
N ALA A 19 -2.53 -47.95 16.63
CA ALA A 19 -3.41 -47.41 15.59
C ALA A 19 -4.50 -46.46 16.13
N ILE A 20 -4.99 -46.70 17.35
CA ILE A 20 -6.04 -45.89 17.99
C ILE A 20 -5.49 -44.51 18.42
N VAL A 21 -4.22 -44.44 18.83
CA VAL A 21 -3.57 -43.17 19.21
C VAL A 21 -3.33 -42.24 18.02
N CYS A 22 -3.07 -42.77 16.81
CA CYS A 22 -2.87 -41.94 15.62
C CYS A 22 -4.15 -41.27 15.09
N MET A 23 -5.35 -41.82 15.35
CA MET A 23 -6.61 -41.20 14.92
C MET A 23 -7.10 -40.07 15.84
N ALA A 24 -6.58 -39.96 17.06
CA ALA A 24 -7.01 -38.93 18.01
C ALA A 24 -6.30 -37.57 17.83
N MET A 25 -5.19 -37.51 17.08
CA MET A 25 -4.40 -36.27 16.92
C MET A 25 -4.81 -35.40 15.72
N SER A 26 -5.71 -35.87 14.84
CA SER A 26 -6.06 -35.16 13.61
C SER A 26 -7.19 -34.13 13.74
N THR A 27 -7.87 -34.03 14.90
CA THR A 27 -9.01 -33.10 15.07
C THR A 27 -8.63 -31.70 15.55
N ALA A 28 -7.40 -31.47 16.01
CA ALA A 28 -6.95 -30.16 16.50
C ALA A 28 -6.62 -29.15 15.39
N ALA A 29 -6.35 -29.61 14.15
CA ALA A 29 -5.97 -28.73 13.05
C ALA A 29 -7.16 -28.03 12.34
N VAL A 30 -8.40 -28.42 12.64
CA VAL A 30 -9.59 -27.90 11.93
C VAL A 30 -10.06 -26.55 12.46
N HIS A 31 -9.61 -26.12 13.65
CA HIS A 31 -10.05 -24.86 14.27
C HIS A 31 -9.21 -23.63 13.89
N ALA A 32 -8.13 -23.79 13.11
CA ALA A 32 -7.26 -22.67 12.72
C ALA A 32 -7.65 -22.00 11.39
N GLN A 33 -8.59 -22.56 10.63
CA GLN A 33 -9.14 -21.89 9.45
C GLN A 33 -10.35 -21.05 9.84
N GLN A 34 -10.14 -20.12 10.78
CA GLN A 34 -10.98 -18.94 10.86
C GLN A 34 -10.71 -18.19 9.56
N ALA A 35 -11.58 -18.39 8.56
CA ALA A 35 -11.56 -17.61 7.34
C ALA A 35 -11.57 -16.15 7.76
N ALA A 36 -10.41 -15.49 7.62
CA ALA A 36 -10.30 -14.07 7.88
C ALA A 36 -11.37 -13.40 7.01
N ALA A 37 -12.39 -12.82 7.65
CA ALA A 37 -13.34 -11.99 6.95
C ALA A 37 -12.52 -10.97 6.14
N PRO A 38 -12.92 -10.66 4.88
CA PRO A 38 -12.19 -9.68 4.09
C PRO A 38 -12.03 -8.42 4.94
N ALA A 39 -10.77 -8.03 5.18
CA ALA A 39 -10.47 -6.88 6.01
C ALA A 39 -11.25 -5.68 5.47
N ALA A 40 -12.00 -5.00 6.33
CA ALA A 40 -12.73 -3.79 5.93
C ALA A 40 -11.76 -2.81 5.27
N SER A 41 -12.22 -2.13 4.22
CA SER A 41 -11.41 -1.19 3.44
C SER A 41 -10.78 -0.12 4.36
N ASP A 42 -9.47 0.08 4.22
CA ASP A 42 -8.68 0.99 5.04
C ASP A 42 -8.82 2.47 4.63
N VAL A 43 -9.74 2.78 3.73
CA VAL A 43 -9.86 4.12 3.14
C VAL A 43 -10.20 5.19 4.17
N ASP A 44 -11.13 4.94 5.10
CA ASP A 44 -11.52 5.94 6.11
C ASP A 44 -10.37 6.27 7.08
N ARG A 45 -9.73 5.24 7.64
CA ARG A 45 -8.60 5.40 8.56
C ARG A 45 -7.42 6.06 7.85
N SER A 46 -6.99 5.53 6.70
CA SER A 46 -5.89 6.12 5.93
C SER A 46 -6.18 7.57 5.55
N THR A 47 -7.39 7.90 5.09
CA THR A 47 -7.77 9.28 4.75
C THR A 47 -7.63 10.21 5.95
N LYS A 48 -8.11 9.79 7.14
CA LYS A 48 -7.97 10.59 8.37
C LYS A 48 -6.51 10.80 8.75
N GLU A 49 -5.67 9.77 8.61
CA GLU A 49 -4.23 9.85 8.88
C GLU A 49 -3.53 10.80 7.92
N TRP A 50 -3.81 10.72 6.62
CA TRP A 50 -3.28 11.63 5.60
C TRP A 50 -3.69 13.08 5.85
N LEU A 51 -4.96 13.33 6.18
CA LEU A 51 -5.44 14.68 6.50
C LEU A 51 -4.81 15.22 7.78
N SER A 52 -4.63 14.39 8.81
CA SER A 52 -3.88 14.79 10.01
C SER A 52 -2.43 15.10 9.68
N MET A 53 -1.76 14.30 8.85
CA MET A 53 -0.39 14.57 8.43
C MET A 53 -0.26 15.89 7.66
N GLN A 54 -1.22 16.22 6.79
CA GLN A 54 -1.24 17.50 6.06
C GLN A 54 -1.51 18.68 7.00
N ARG A 55 -2.54 18.58 7.85
CA ARG A 55 -2.90 19.64 8.80
C ARG A 55 -1.76 19.95 9.75
N ASP A 56 -1.14 18.91 10.26
CA ASP A 56 -0.05 19.03 11.24
C ASP A 56 1.29 19.31 10.55
N ASN A 57 1.29 19.44 9.20
CA ASN A 57 2.46 19.68 8.35
C ASN A 57 3.61 18.67 8.61
N ARG A 58 3.27 17.45 9.07
CA ARG A 58 4.24 16.45 9.56
C ARG A 58 5.22 15.97 8.50
N ALA A 59 4.82 16.04 7.23
CA ALA A 59 5.63 15.59 6.10
C ALA A 59 6.41 16.73 5.42
N ALA A 60 6.30 17.97 5.88
CA ALA A 60 7.04 19.08 5.30
C ALA A 60 8.51 19.07 5.72
N ALA A 61 9.37 19.55 4.82
CA ALA A 61 10.74 19.85 5.16
C ALA A 61 10.81 20.95 6.23
N PRO A 62 11.90 21.02 7.02
CA PRO A 62 12.15 22.14 7.91
C PRO A 62 12.08 23.48 7.17
N VAL A 63 11.59 24.51 7.86
CA VAL A 63 11.58 25.88 7.32
C VAL A 63 13.02 26.32 7.07
N GLN A 64 13.31 26.72 5.84
CA GLN A 64 14.61 27.27 5.46
C GLN A 64 14.50 28.78 5.26
N PRO A 65 15.47 29.57 5.75
CA PRO A 65 15.48 31.01 5.50
C PRO A 65 15.74 31.29 4.02
N MET A 66 15.07 32.31 3.48
CA MET A 66 15.36 32.82 2.15
C MET A 66 16.58 33.75 2.23
N LEU A 67 17.56 33.57 1.32
CA LEU A 67 18.69 34.48 1.20
C LEU A 67 18.19 35.90 0.88
N GLY A 68 18.82 36.92 1.47
CA GLY A 68 18.37 38.32 1.36
C GLY A 68 18.22 38.82 -0.08
N ASP A 69 19.16 38.45 -0.97
CA ASP A 69 19.09 38.83 -2.39
C ASP A 69 17.88 38.20 -3.09
N VAL A 70 17.60 36.92 -2.80
CA VAL A 70 16.43 36.21 -3.33
C VAL A 70 15.14 36.81 -2.78
N ALA A 71 15.11 37.14 -1.49
CA ALA A 71 13.97 37.81 -0.87
C ALA A 71 13.68 39.17 -1.50
N SER A 72 14.73 39.94 -1.81
CA SER A 72 14.62 41.24 -2.46
C SER A 72 14.05 41.11 -3.87
N LEU A 73 14.54 40.14 -4.66
CA LEU A 73 14.02 39.87 -6.00
C LEU A 73 12.57 39.38 -5.99
N VAL A 74 12.20 38.51 -5.04
CA VAL A 74 10.81 38.04 -4.89
C VAL A 74 9.88 39.20 -4.53
N TYR A 75 10.32 40.11 -3.65
CA TYR A 75 9.56 41.31 -3.31
C TYR A 75 9.41 42.26 -4.50
N GLN A 76 10.49 42.48 -5.26
CA GLN A 76 10.41 43.28 -6.49
C GLN A 76 9.42 42.69 -7.50
N ARG A 77 9.46 41.36 -7.72
CA ARG A 77 8.50 40.67 -8.60
C ARG A 77 7.05 40.85 -8.11
N TYR A 78 6.83 40.80 -6.80
CA TYR A 78 5.52 41.06 -6.22
C TYR A 78 5.04 42.48 -6.56
N LEU A 79 5.90 43.50 -6.39
CA LEU A 79 5.57 44.87 -6.77
C LEU A 79 5.31 45.01 -8.28
N ASP A 80 6.12 44.37 -9.10
CA ASP A 80 5.98 44.38 -10.56
C ASP A 80 4.69 43.68 -11.03
N SER A 81 4.17 42.70 -10.27
CA SER A 81 2.94 42.00 -10.62
C SER A 81 1.73 42.93 -10.71
N PHE A 82 1.67 43.97 -9.88
CA PHE A 82 0.59 44.97 -9.89
C PHE A 82 0.66 45.93 -11.07
N LYS A 83 1.81 46.01 -11.77
CA LYS A 83 1.93 46.84 -12.98
C LYS A 83 1.19 46.21 -14.15
N ASN A 84 0.89 44.92 -14.09
CA ASN A 84 0.15 44.19 -15.12
C ASN A 84 -1.34 44.18 -14.78
N LYS A 85 -2.19 44.62 -15.72
CA LYS A 85 -3.64 44.54 -15.55
C LYS A 85 -4.10 43.08 -15.56
N ILE A 86 -5.12 42.79 -14.76
CA ILE A 86 -5.80 41.48 -14.82
C ILE A 86 -6.41 41.33 -16.23
N PRO A 87 -6.08 40.26 -16.98
CA PRO A 87 -6.68 40.02 -18.29
C PRO A 87 -8.21 39.93 -18.20
N GLN A 88 -8.91 40.53 -19.15
CA GLN A 88 -10.38 40.44 -19.23
C GLN A 88 -10.86 39.04 -19.63
N SER A 89 -10.00 38.28 -20.28
CA SER A 89 -10.22 36.88 -20.62
C SER A 89 -8.89 36.12 -20.52
N MET A 90 -8.97 34.85 -20.10
CA MET A 90 -7.84 33.94 -20.13
C MET A 90 -7.83 33.28 -21.52
N SER A 91 -6.79 33.49 -22.32
CA SER A 91 -6.56 32.62 -23.48
C SER A 91 -6.21 31.24 -22.95
N THR A 92 -6.78 30.17 -23.51
CA THR A 92 -6.41 28.80 -23.16
C THR A 92 -4.90 28.66 -23.37
N LEU A 93 -4.16 28.51 -22.26
CA LEU A 93 -2.73 28.21 -22.23
C LEU A 93 -2.50 26.91 -23.01
N GLY A 94 -2.25 27.01 -24.31
CA GLY A 94 -2.09 25.83 -25.17
C GLY A 94 -2.18 26.04 -26.68
N SER A 95 -2.71 27.17 -27.20
CA SER A 95 -2.80 27.37 -28.66
C SER A 95 -1.55 27.92 -29.34
N SER A 96 -0.46 28.18 -28.61
CA SER A 96 0.86 28.39 -29.21
C SER A 96 1.66 27.07 -29.23
N SER A 97 1.09 26.03 -29.85
CA SER A 97 1.84 24.86 -30.31
C SER A 97 2.60 25.22 -31.59
N GLY A 98 3.61 26.09 -31.44
CA GLY A 98 4.64 26.26 -32.45
C GLY A 98 5.54 25.03 -32.50
N GLY A 99 5.31 24.14 -33.46
CA GLY A 99 6.33 23.26 -34.03
C GLY A 99 6.55 21.90 -33.36
N MET A 100 5.84 20.87 -33.84
CA MET A 100 6.44 19.56 -34.11
C MET A 100 5.68 18.92 -35.29
N SER A 101 6.25 19.04 -36.48
CA SER A 101 5.84 18.28 -37.66
C SER A 101 6.36 16.87 -37.50
N GLY A 102 5.47 15.92 -37.17
CA GLY A 102 5.76 14.50 -37.12
C GLY A 102 4.83 13.76 -38.07
N SER A 103 5.34 13.44 -39.26
CA SER A 103 4.67 12.65 -40.29
C SER A 103 4.31 11.26 -39.77
N GLY A 104 3.02 11.00 -39.56
CA GLY A 104 2.48 9.67 -39.29
C GLY A 104 1.43 9.33 -40.33
N GLN A 105 1.83 8.64 -41.40
CA GLN A 105 0.91 8.06 -42.38
C GLN A 105 0.17 6.89 -41.73
N SER A 106 -1.15 7.00 -41.56
CA SER A 106 -2.00 5.88 -41.20
C SER A 106 -2.52 5.21 -42.46
N ALA A 107 -1.92 4.07 -42.80
CA ALA A 107 -2.55 3.04 -43.60
C ALA A 107 -3.29 2.10 -42.64
N GLN A 108 -4.61 2.01 -42.77
CA GLN A 108 -5.41 0.76 -42.72
C GLN A 108 -6.87 1.07 -43.05
#